data_AF-A0A1V9EGL0-F1
#
_entry.id   AF-A0A1V9EGL0-F1
#
_cell.length_a   1.000
_cell.length_b   1.000
_cell.length_c   1.000
_cell.angle_alpha   90.00
_cell.angle_beta   90.00
_cell.angle_gamma   90.00
#
_symmetry.space_group_name_H-M   'P 1'
#
loop_
_entity.id
_entity.type
_entity.pdbx_description
1 polymer ?
#
loop_
_entity_poly.entity_id
_entity_poly.type
_entity_poly.pdbx_seq_one_letter_code
_entity_poly.pdbx_strand_id
1 'polypeptide(L)'
;MKRTIYLLLVTLVGFTACKKDAPSSARQDLQSAIDEAISLIGSSTEGLVLGQLAPGSKSSLQAKADWATFILNSSGNDDAFANALTTLNAAMEEFKNNTVKAGTPKFGVNAFFNLGSCDSLVPDKSQFTIEVKAKLTDLNTDGTAKLGAFITIDDKAKGILFRYTNTGAVAAYVFTTAYIGATTAANTVVPGQWYHLTYTYNGTTITIYVNGVKKATANVTGGPRPTIIAANSPTRLGMSRNSEWTATDLRSMHGNLKDVRFWNRALTEAEVNTYMNKTLTSAENGLVAYWPFDLNLGNNVTAAIGNFTAVGTNITWE
;
A
#
# COMPACT_ATOMS: atom_id res chain seq x y z
N MET A 1 -63.03 -46.03 -68.73
CA MET A 1 -61.92 -45.65 -67.82
C MET A 1 -61.60 -44.17 -68.00
N LYS A 2 -61.98 -43.31 -67.05
CA LYS A 2 -61.58 -41.89 -67.03
C LYS A 2 -60.21 -41.79 -66.33
N ARG A 3 -59.20 -41.21 -66.98
CA ARG A 3 -57.90 -40.89 -66.36
C ARG A 3 -57.85 -39.39 -66.09
N THR A 4 -57.89 -39.03 -64.81
CA THR A 4 -57.69 -37.66 -64.30
C THR A 4 -56.19 -37.42 -64.16
N ILE A 5 -55.67 -36.39 -64.82
CA ILE A 5 -54.28 -35.92 -64.67
C ILE A 5 -54.28 -34.86 -63.56
N TYR A 6 -53.55 -35.11 -62.47
CA TYR A 6 -53.31 -34.11 -61.43
C TYR A 6 -52.05 -33.32 -61.76
N LEU A 7 -52.19 -32.01 -61.91
CA LEU A 7 -51.09 -31.06 -62.08
C LEU A 7 -50.53 -30.72 -60.68
N LEU A 8 -49.31 -31.15 -60.39
CA LEU A 8 -48.64 -30.90 -59.11
C LEU A 8 -48.03 -29.47 -59.14
N LEU A 9 -48.60 -28.54 -58.39
CA LEU A 9 -48.05 -27.20 -58.19
C LEU A 9 -46.91 -27.30 -57.17
N VAL A 10 -45.66 -27.18 -57.61
CA VAL A 10 -44.49 -27.08 -56.72
C VAL A 10 -44.31 -25.62 -56.31
N THR A 11 -44.69 -25.29 -55.09
CA THR A 11 -44.38 -23.99 -54.46
C THR A 11 -42.90 -23.97 -54.08
N LEU A 12 -42.13 -23.17 -54.80
CA LEU A 12 -40.73 -22.87 -54.51
C LEU A 12 -40.65 -22.00 -53.24
N VAL A 13 -40.37 -22.60 -52.10
CA VAL A 13 -40.07 -21.86 -50.86
C VAL A 13 -38.66 -21.30 -50.98
N GLY A 14 -38.54 -20.02 -51.32
CA GLY A 14 -37.27 -19.31 -51.29
C GLY A 14 -36.80 -19.13 -49.84
N PHE A 15 -35.73 -19.83 -49.45
CA PHE A 15 -34.99 -19.50 -48.25
C PHE A 15 -34.28 -18.17 -48.48
N THR A 16 -34.80 -17.07 -47.93
CA THR A 16 -34.02 -15.85 -47.74
C THR A 16 -32.93 -16.15 -46.74
N ALA A 17 -31.70 -16.34 -47.23
CA ALA A 17 -30.52 -16.30 -46.40
C ALA A 17 -30.52 -14.97 -45.63
N CYS A 18 -30.56 -15.03 -44.30
CA CYS A 18 -30.39 -13.84 -43.48
C CYS A 18 -29.08 -13.17 -43.89
N LYS A 19 -29.15 -11.96 -44.47
CA LYS A 19 -28.00 -11.07 -44.52
C LYS A 19 -27.56 -10.93 -43.07
N LYS A 20 -26.30 -11.24 -42.78
CA LYS A 20 -25.69 -10.87 -41.51
C LYS A 20 -25.81 -9.35 -41.44
N ASP A 21 -26.71 -8.84 -40.59
CA ASP A 21 -26.93 -7.40 -40.48
C ASP A 21 -25.59 -6.71 -40.19
N ALA A 22 -25.37 -5.55 -40.80
CA ALA A 22 -24.18 -4.77 -40.54
C ALA A 22 -24.10 -4.48 -39.03
N PRO A 23 -22.90 -4.47 -38.42
CA PRO A 23 -22.74 -4.11 -37.01
C PRO A 23 -23.44 -2.79 -36.70
N SER A 24 -24.18 -2.71 -35.58
CA SER A 24 -24.76 -1.45 -35.12
C SER A 24 -23.67 -0.39 -34.87
N SER A 25 -24.01 0.89 -34.94
CA SER A 25 -23.06 1.97 -34.65
C SER A 25 -22.49 1.84 -33.24
N ALA A 26 -23.34 1.55 -32.25
CA ALA A 26 -22.92 1.35 -30.86
C ALA A 26 -21.89 0.21 -30.71
N ARG A 27 -22.03 -0.87 -31.48
CA ARG A 27 -21.05 -1.96 -31.52
C ARG A 27 -19.71 -1.50 -32.12
N GLN A 28 -19.75 -0.72 -33.20
CA GLN A 28 -18.54 -0.21 -33.87
C GLN A 28 -17.80 0.80 -32.99
N ASP A 29 -18.54 1.66 -32.28
CA ASP A 29 -17.97 2.64 -31.34
C ASP A 29 -17.26 1.93 -30.18
N LEU A 30 -17.88 0.89 -29.61
CA LEU A 30 -17.26 0.08 -28.56
C LEU A 30 -15.99 -0.64 -29.05
N GLN A 31 -16.01 -1.23 -30.24
CA GLN A 31 -14.81 -1.86 -30.82
C GLN A 31 -13.68 -0.83 -30.99
N SER A 32 -13.99 0.36 -31.50
CA SER A 32 -13.00 1.42 -31.70
C SER A 32 -12.38 1.88 -30.38
N ALA A 33 -13.19 1.99 -29.31
CA ALA A 33 -12.69 2.34 -27.98
C ALA A 33 -11.83 1.22 -27.36
N ILE A 34 -12.15 -0.05 -27.62
CA ILE A 34 -11.30 -1.19 -27.22
C ILE A 34 -9.93 -1.09 -27.90
N ASP A 35 -9.91 -0.85 -29.21
CA ASP A 35 -8.68 -0.74 -29.98
C ASP A 35 -7.82 0.45 -29.51
N GLU A 36 -8.45 1.59 -29.19
CA GLU A 36 -7.78 2.75 -28.58
C GLU A 36 -7.18 2.39 -27.22
N ALA A 37 -7.94 1.72 -26.34
CA ALA A 37 -7.45 1.31 -25.02
C ALA A 37 -6.21 0.39 -25.12
N ILE A 38 -6.23 -0.59 -26.03
CA ILE A 38 -5.09 -1.49 -26.27
C ILE A 38 -3.89 -0.71 -26.83
N SER A 39 -4.11 0.25 -27.72
CA SER A 39 -3.06 1.13 -28.25
C SER A 39 -2.42 2.00 -27.15
N LEU A 40 -3.23 2.59 -26.27
CA LEU A 40 -2.76 3.36 -25.11
C LEU A 40 -1.91 2.50 -24.17
N ILE A 41 -2.34 1.26 -23.91
CA ILE A 41 -1.57 0.30 -23.10
C ILE A 41 -0.23 -0.04 -23.79
N GLY A 42 -0.24 -0.30 -25.10
CA GLY A 42 0.97 -0.68 -25.83
C GLY A 42 2.01 0.44 -25.96
N SER A 43 1.55 1.68 -26.13
CA SER A 43 2.41 2.85 -26.41
C SER A 43 2.93 3.59 -25.17
N SER A 44 2.36 3.33 -24.00
CA SER A 44 2.69 4.04 -22.77
C SER A 44 3.78 3.34 -21.95
N THR A 45 4.39 4.08 -21.01
CA THR A 45 5.40 3.55 -20.06
C THR A 45 4.98 3.88 -18.64
N GLU A 46 4.98 2.88 -17.77
CA GLU A 46 4.83 3.06 -16.32
C GLU A 46 6.20 3.19 -15.66
N GLY A 47 6.26 3.88 -14.53
CA GLY A 47 7.47 3.93 -13.73
C GLY A 47 7.30 4.73 -12.46
N LEU A 48 8.42 5.15 -11.90
CA LEU A 48 8.48 5.94 -10.66
C LEU A 48 8.99 7.36 -10.89
N VAL A 49 9.13 7.78 -12.16
CA VAL A 49 9.53 9.16 -12.49
C VAL A 49 8.28 10.04 -12.53
N LEU A 50 8.38 11.24 -11.96
CA LEU A 50 7.30 12.23 -11.98
C LEU A 50 6.76 12.44 -13.40
N GLY A 51 5.43 12.41 -13.53
CA GLY A 51 4.73 12.56 -14.81
C GLY A 51 4.63 11.29 -15.66
N GLN A 52 5.37 10.22 -15.37
CA GLN A 52 5.11 8.91 -15.97
C GLN A 52 3.78 8.35 -15.46
N LEU A 53 3.22 7.35 -16.14
CA LEU A 53 2.10 6.61 -15.60
C LEU A 53 2.51 5.88 -14.33
N ALA A 54 1.63 5.93 -13.32
CA ALA A 54 1.84 5.22 -12.08
C ALA A 54 1.80 3.69 -12.34
N PRO A 55 2.59 2.88 -11.61
CA PRO A 55 2.58 1.44 -11.76
C PRO A 55 1.17 0.85 -11.57
N GLY A 56 0.77 -0.09 -12.43
CA GLY A 56 -0.54 -0.76 -12.38
C GLY A 56 -1.68 -0.04 -13.13
N SER A 57 -1.42 1.12 -13.74
CA SER A 57 -2.35 1.81 -14.63
C SER A 57 -2.74 0.94 -15.83
N LYS A 58 -1.75 0.33 -16.49
CA LYS A 58 -1.90 -0.57 -17.64
C LYS A 58 -2.74 -1.78 -17.30
N SER A 59 -2.46 -2.46 -16.18
CA SER A 59 -3.25 -3.61 -15.75
C SER A 59 -4.71 -3.23 -15.46
N SER A 60 -4.93 -2.05 -14.90
CA SER A 60 -6.29 -1.56 -14.60
C SER A 60 -7.08 -1.27 -15.87
N LEU A 61 -6.45 -0.60 -16.85
CA LEU A 61 -7.08 -0.35 -18.15
C LEU A 61 -7.27 -1.65 -18.94
N GLN A 62 -6.30 -2.58 -18.90
CA GLN A 62 -6.41 -3.89 -19.57
C GLN A 62 -7.62 -4.66 -19.06
N ALA A 63 -7.82 -4.74 -17.73
CA ALA A 63 -8.97 -5.42 -17.16
C ALA A 63 -10.32 -4.81 -17.63
N LYS A 64 -10.35 -3.49 -17.87
CA LYS A 64 -11.54 -2.82 -18.41
C LYS A 64 -11.72 -3.06 -19.91
N ALA A 65 -10.64 -3.09 -20.69
CA ALA A 65 -10.67 -3.45 -22.10
C ALA A 65 -11.12 -4.92 -22.31
N ASP A 66 -10.66 -5.83 -21.46
CA ASP A 66 -11.06 -7.24 -21.47
C ASP A 66 -12.55 -7.39 -21.15
N TRP A 67 -13.04 -6.66 -20.14
CA TRP A 67 -14.47 -6.62 -19.82
C TRP A 67 -15.32 -6.04 -20.97
N ALA A 68 -14.87 -4.95 -21.60
CA ALA A 68 -15.54 -4.36 -22.75
C ALA A 68 -15.58 -5.34 -23.94
N THR A 69 -14.48 -6.05 -24.17
CA THR A 69 -14.37 -7.11 -25.19
C THR A 69 -15.35 -8.26 -24.91
N PHE A 70 -15.50 -8.65 -23.64
CA PHE A 70 -16.50 -9.63 -23.25
C PHE A 70 -17.91 -9.16 -23.63
N ILE A 71 -18.30 -7.93 -23.25
CA ILE A 71 -19.62 -7.37 -23.59
C ILE A 71 -19.82 -7.32 -25.12
N LEU A 72 -18.81 -6.89 -25.87
CA LEU A 72 -18.83 -6.86 -27.33
C LEU A 72 -19.11 -8.26 -27.92
N ASN A 73 -18.58 -9.32 -27.32
CA ASN A 73 -18.74 -10.67 -27.85
C ASN A 73 -19.97 -11.43 -27.31
N SER A 74 -20.50 -11.02 -26.16
CA SER A 74 -21.60 -11.73 -25.48
C SER A 74 -22.96 -11.04 -25.60
N SER A 75 -23.02 -9.77 -25.97
CA SER A 75 -24.26 -9.00 -26.10
C SER A 75 -24.69 -8.84 -27.57
N GLY A 76 -26.00 -8.77 -27.79
CA GLY A 76 -26.63 -8.29 -29.02
C GLY A 76 -27.45 -7.00 -28.83
N ASN A 77 -27.30 -6.35 -27.67
CA ASN A 77 -28.06 -5.17 -27.26
C ASN A 77 -27.17 -3.91 -27.30
N ASP A 78 -27.62 -2.89 -28.03
CA ASP A 78 -26.95 -1.60 -28.20
C ASP A 78 -26.81 -0.82 -26.88
N ASP A 79 -27.75 -0.93 -25.94
CA ASP A 79 -27.64 -0.28 -24.63
C ASP A 79 -26.46 -0.85 -23.82
N ALA A 80 -26.21 -2.15 -23.94
CA ALA A 80 -25.07 -2.77 -23.29
C ALA A 80 -23.75 -2.28 -23.90
N PHE A 81 -23.70 -2.08 -25.23
CA PHE A 81 -22.53 -1.52 -25.88
C PHE A 81 -22.29 -0.06 -25.48
N ALA A 82 -23.33 0.77 -25.43
CA ALA A 82 -23.24 2.17 -25.02
C ALA A 82 -22.77 2.33 -23.56
N ASN A 83 -23.27 1.47 -22.66
CA ASN A 83 -22.83 1.44 -21.26
C ASN A 83 -21.37 0.99 -21.12
N ALA A 84 -20.96 -0.03 -21.88
CA ALA A 84 -19.57 -0.49 -21.90
C ALA A 84 -18.62 0.57 -22.47
N LEU A 85 -19.03 1.26 -23.54
CA LEU A 85 -18.29 2.37 -24.15
C LEU A 85 -18.07 3.49 -23.14
N THR A 86 -19.13 3.93 -22.45
CA THR A 86 -19.06 4.97 -21.43
C THR A 86 -18.08 4.59 -20.31
N THR A 87 -18.14 3.34 -19.85
CA THR A 87 -17.28 2.82 -18.78
C THR A 87 -15.82 2.71 -19.22
N LEU A 88 -15.56 2.24 -20.44
CA LEU A 88 -14.20 2.13 -20.97
C LEU A 88 -13.58 3.50 -21.23
N ASN A 89 -14.34 4.46 -21.77
CA ASN A 89 -13.87 5.83 -21.96
C ASN A 89 -13.49 6.49 -20.64
N ALA A 90 -14.29 6.32 -19.59
CA ALA A 90 -13.94 6.78 -18.25
C ALA A 90 -12.63 6.16 -17.75
N ALA A 91 -12.43 4.85 -17.96
CA ALA A 91 -11.20 4.16 -17.58
C ALA A 91 -9.97 4.65 -18.38
N MET A 92 -10.12 4.98 -19.67
CA MET A 92 -9.05 5.57 -20.47
C MET A 92 -8.65 6.96 -19.97
N GLU A 93 -9.62 7.77 -19.55
CA GLU A 93 -9.34 9.09 -18.96
C GLU A 93 -8.67 8.96 -17.58
N GLU A 94 -9.12 8.02 -16.73
CA GLU A 94 -8.44 7.69 -15.47
C GLU A 94 -7.00 7.25 -15.73
N PHE A 95 -6.79 6.37 -16.71
CA PHE A 95 -5.48 5.90 -17.12
C PHE A 95 -4.55 7.05 -17.51
N LYS A 96 -4.97 7.95 -18.41
CA LYS A 96 -4.17 9.12 -18.85
C LYS A 96 -3.82 10.05 -17.68
N ASN A 97 -4.71 10.16 -16.69
CA ASN A 97 -4.53 11.05 -15.55
C ASN A 97 -3.80 10.39 -14.36
N ASN A 98 -3.63 9.07 -14.36
CA ASN A 98 -2.96 8.33 -13.31
C ASN A 98 -1.44 8.41 -13.43
N THR A 99 -0.92 9.62 -13.25
CA THR A 99 0.51 9.92 -13.32
C THR A 99 1.15 9.94 -11.94
N VAL A 100 2.43 9.57 -11.88
CA VAL A 100 3.26 9.68 -10.68
C VAL A 100 3.39 11.15 -10.29
N LYS A 101 3.00 11.45 -9.07
CA LYS A 101 3.10 12.79 -8.46
C LYS A 101 3.96 12.70 -7.22
N ALA A 102 4.64 13.79 -6.86
CA ALA A 102 5.27 13.87 -5.56
C ALA A 102 4.17 13.77 -4.49
N GLY A 103 4.48 13.09 -3.39
CA GLY A 103 3.51 12.94 -2.31
C GLY A 103 4.07 12.16 -1.14
N THR A 104 3.73 12.61 0.06
CA THR A 104 4.00 11.88 1.30
C THR A 104 2.69 11.34 1.86
N PRO A 105 2.63 10.07 2.28
CA PRO A 105 1.41 9.52 2.82
C PRO A 105 1.04 10.24 4.11
N LYS A 106 -0.25 10.53 4.24
CA LYS A 106 -0.88 11.19 5.37
C LYS A 106 -1.84 10.22 6.04
N PHE A 107 -1.60 10.02 7.32
CA PHE A 107 -2.32 9.17 8.23
C PHE A 107 -3.28 10.03 9.05
N GLY A 108 -4.50 9.54 9.19
CA GLY A 108 -5.53 10.04 10.07
C GLY A 108 -6.16 8.89 10.85
N VAL A 109 -7.39 9.09 11.33
CA VAL A 109 -8.16 8.05 12.03
C VAL A 109 -8.31 6.82 11.13
N ASN A 110 -8.01 5.63 11.66
CA ASN A 110 -8.07 4.35 10.94
C ASN A 110 -7.20 4.26 9.68
N ALA A 111 -6.24 5.16 9.50
CA ALA A 111 -5.32 5.12 8.37
C ALA A 111 -4.07 4.31 8.72
N PHE A 112 -3.71 3.34 7.88
CA PHE A 112 -2.49 2.56 8.08
C PHE A 112 -2.01 1.90 6.78
N PHE A 113 -0.73 1.55 6.73
CA PHE A 113 -0.24 0.54 5.79
C PHE A 113 0.03 -0.78 6.52
N ASN A 114 -0.35 -1.89 5.89
CA ASN A 114 0.16 -3.21 6.20
C ASN A 114 1.45 -3.44 5.42
N LEU A 115 2.57 -3.65 6.11
CA LEU A 115 3.89 -3.84 5.48
C LEU A 115 4.27 -5.32 5.28
N GLY A 116 3.41 -6.25 5.73
CA GLY A 116 3.69 -7.69 5.71
C GLY A 116 3.89 -8.26 7.11
N SER A 117 4.57 -9.42 7.20
CA SER A 117 4.72 -10.17 8.45
C SER A 117 6.02 -9.86 9.19
N CYS A 118 6.06 -10.19 10.49
CA CYS A 118 7.22 -10.03 11.35
C CYS A 118 8.45 -10.73 10.79
N ASP A 119 8.34 -12.01 10.40
CA ASP A 119 9.49 -12.76 9.88
C ASP A 119 10.02 -12.23 8.55
N SER A 120 9.17 -11.55 7.77
CA SER A 120 9.58 -10.92 6.52
C SER A 120 10.45 -9.68 6.76
N LEU A 121 10.14 -8.87 7.76
CA LEU A 121 10.80 -7.58 8.01
C LEU A 121 11.83 -7.62 9.14
N VAL A 122 11.66 -8.53 10.09
CA VAL A 122 12.55 -8.77 11.24
C VAL A 122 12.83 -10.29 11.33
N PRO A 123 13.56 -10.85 10.36
CA PRO A 123 13.81 -12.29 10.27
C PRO A 123 14.63 -12.79 11.46
N ASP A 124 15.67 -12.06 11.85
CA ASP A 124 16.40 -12.27 13.10
C ASP A 124 15.87 -11.31 14.16
N LYS A 125 15.24 -11.86 15.21
CA LYS A 125 14.67 -11.08 16.31
C LYS A 125 15.70 -10.80 17.41
N SER A 126 16.89 -11.39 17.33
CA SER A 126 17.96 -11.12 18.30
C SER A 126 18.53 -9.71 18.14
N GLN A 127 18.37 -9.09 16.98
CA GLN A 127 18.77 -7.71 16.74
C GLN A 127 18.06 -7.13 15.52
N PHE A 128 17.78 -5.83 15.55
CA PHE A 128 17.20 -5.12 14.41
C PHE A 128 17.34 -3.61 14.57
N THR A 129 17.05 -2.89 13.49
CA THR A 129 16.77 -1.45 13.53
C THR A 129 15.52 -1.14 12.73
N ILE A 130 14.67 -0.28 13.27
CA ILE A 130 13.50 0.29 12.58
C ILE A 130 13.70 1.80 12.53
N GLU A 131 13.59 2.38 11.34
CA GLU A 131 13.69 3.83 11.14
C GLU A 131 12.45 4.36 10.43
N VAL A 132 12.08 5.59 10.76
CA VAL A 132 11.02 6.33 10.08
C VAL A 132 11.22 7.82 10.27
N LYS A 133 10.99 8.61 9.21
CA LYS A 133 10.74 10.04 9.36
C LYS A 133 9.27 10.28 9.63
N ALA A 134 8.98 11.05 10.67
CA ALA A 134 7.61 11.37 11.07
C ALA A 134 7.42 12.87 11.23
N LYS A 135 6.26 13.37 10.76
CA LYS A 135 5.73 14.70 11.07
C LYS A 135 4.33 14.52 11.62
N LEU A 136 4.18 14.67 12.93
CA LEU A 136 2.88 14.53 13.60
C LEU A 136 2.02 15.78 13.35
N THR A 137 0.73 15.61 13.09
CA THR A 137 -0.26 16.71 13.03
C THR A 137 -0.72 17.09 14.43
N ASP A 138 -0.86 16.11 15.31
CA ASP A 138 -1.21 16.26 16.72
C ASP A 138 -0.59 15.12 17.55
N LEU A 139 -0.85 15.11 18.85
CA LEU A 139 -0.38 14.06 19.77
C LEU A 139 -1.55 13.19 20.28
N ASN A 140 -2.59 12.98 19.47
CA ASN A 140 -3.83 12.30 19.83
C ASN A 140 -4.53 12.95 21.05
N THR A 141 -4.50 14.27 21.12
CA THR A 141 -5.10 15.05 22.22
C THR A 141 -6.61 15.18 22.11
N ASP A 142 -7.21 14.70 21.01
CA ASP A 142 -8.65 14.67 20.76
C ASP A 142 -9.41 13.64 21.60
N GLY A 143 -8.70 12.85 22.43
CA GLY A 143 -9.28 11.85 23.32
C GLY A 143 -9.50 10.49 22.66
N THR A 144 -9.14 10.31 21.39
CA THR A 144 -9.28 9.03 20.67
C THR A 144 -8.29 7.96 21.15
N ALA A 145 -7.14 8.37 21.68
CA ALA A 145 -6.16 7.50 22.34
C ALA A 145 -5.18 8.32 23.19
N LYS A 146 -4.61 7.74 24.25
CA LYS A 146 -3.53 8.41 25.04
C LYS A 146 -2.13 8.29 24.40
N LEU A 147 -2.05 7.57 23.28
CA LEU A 147 -0.82 7.25 22.56
C LEU A 147 -1.13 6.95 21.10
N GLY A 148 -0.17 7.16 20.21
CA GLY A 148 -0.24 6.82 18.79
C GLY A 148 0.95 5.97 18.35
N ALA A 149 0.82 5.26 17.24
CA ALA A 149 1.84 4.34 16.76
C ALA A 149 2.49 4.82 15.46
N PHE A 150 3.82 4.78 15.42
CA PHE A 150 4.57 4.91 14.16
C PHE A 150 4.58 3.57 13.44
N ILE A 151 5.14 2.54 14.09
CA ILE A 151 5.25 1.19 13.54
C ILE A 151 4.99 0.19 14.67
N THR A 152 4.11 -0.78 14.46
CA THR A 152 3.95 -1.92 15.38
C THR A 152 3.99 -3.25 14.65
N ILE A 153 4.59 -4.25 15.31
CA ILE A 153 4.57 -5.64 14.89
C ILE A 153 4.04 -6.43 16.07
N ASP A 154 2.76 -6.78 16.08
CA ASP A 154 2.13 -7.33 17.28
C ASP A 154 0.95 -8.27 16.99
N ASP A 155 0.70 -9.18 17.95
CA ASP A 155 -0.34 -10.22 17.89
C ASP A 155 -1.46 -10.02 18.91
N LYS A 156 -1.67 -8.78 19.40
CA LYS A 156 -2.49 -8.39 20.57
C LYS A 156 -1.76 -8.44 21.91
N ALA A 157 -0.97 -9.49 22.15
CA ALA A 157 -0.39 -9.75 23.46
C ALA A 157 1.09 -9.39 23.51
N LYS A 158 1.82 -9.71 22.43
CA LYS A 158 3.26 -9.52 22.31
C LYS A 158 3.58 -8.74 21.04
N GLY A 159 4.73 -8.07 21.05
CA GLY A 159 5.15 -7.32 19.88
C GLY A 159 6.43 -6.50 20.01
N ILE A 160 6.80 -5.90 18.88
CA ILE A 160 7.74 -4.79 18.76
C ILE A 160 6.90 -3.54 18.55
N LEU A 161 7.03 -2.55 19.43
CA LEU A 161 6.22 -1.33 19.40
C LEU A 161 7.11 -0.11 19.25
N PHE A 162 6.85 0.73 18.25
CA PHE A 162 7.45 2.06 18.10
C PHE A 162 6.35 3.12 18.04
N ARG A 163 6.26 3.94 19.09
CA ARG A 163 5.07 4.75 19.38
C ARG A 163 5.41 6.10 19.99
N TYR A 164 4.41 6.96 20.15
CA TYR A 164 4.50 8.22 20.88
C TYR A 164 3.37 8.36 21.89
N THR A 165 3.58 9.22 22.90
CA THR A 165 2.58 9.58 23.92
C THR A 165 1.95 10.93 23.59
N ASN A 166 0.82 11.23 24.25
CA ASN A 166 0.21 12.57 24.19
C ASN A 166 1.06 13.71 24.76
N THR A 167 2.19 13.40 25.41
CA THR A 167 3.19 14.37 25.88
C THR A 167 4.34 14.59 24.88
N GLY A 168 4.32 13.92 23.73
CA GLY A 168 5.39 14.01 22.73
C GLY A 168 6.66 13.22 23.11
N ALA A 169 6.54 12.27 24.05
CA ALA A 169 7.61 11.30 24.30
C ALA A 169 7.53 10.19 23.24
N VAL A 170 8.69 9.76 22.75
CA VAL A 170 8.83 8.62 21.83
C VAL A 170 9.21 7.39 22.64
N ALA A 171 8.58 6.25 22.36
CA ALA A 171 8.80 5.03 23.11
C ALA A 171 8.94 3.81 22.20
N ALA A 172 9.88 2.95 22.56
CA ALA A 172 10.23 1.73 21.84
C ALA A 172 10.21 0.54 22.81
N TYR A 173 9.52 -0.53 22.45
CA TYR A 173 9.37 -1.72 23.29
C TYR A 173 9.63 -3.00 22.48
N VAL A 174 10.21 -4.01 23.14
CA VAL A 174 10.08 -5.42 22.75
C VAL A 174 9.32 -6.17 23.85
N PHE A 175 8.59 -7.22 23.46
CA PHE A 175 8.06 -8.18 24.40
C PHE A 175 9.05 -9.33 24.64
N THR A 176 9.38 -9.60 25.91
CA THR A 176 10.12 -10.79 26.35
C THR A 176 9.20 -11.70 27.18
N THR A 177 9.27 -11.65 28.50
CA THR A 177 8.24 -12.15 29.42
C THR A 177 7.21 -11.06 29.77
N ALA A 178 7.61 -9.80 29.57
CA ALA A 178 6.78 -8.61 29.65
C ALA A 178 7.28 -7.59 28.60
N TYR A 179 6.56 -6.48 28.43
CA TYR A 179 7.08 -5.36 27.63
C TYR A 179 8.23 -4.68 28.36
N ILE A 180 9.40 -4.63 27.71
CA ILE A 180 10.56 -3.88 28.16
C ILE A 180 10.84 -2.83 27.09
N GLY A 181 11.13 -1.59 27.51
CA GLY A 181 11.26 -0.49 26.57
C GLY A 181 11.97 0.72 27.13
N ALA A 182 12.38 1.58 26.20
CA ALA A 182 12.90 2.91 26.46
C ALA A 182 11.84 3.95 26.10
N THR A 183 11.80 5.05 26.85
CA THR A 183 10.92 6.19 26.57
C THR A 183 11.74 7.47 26.71
N THR A 184 11.64 8.38 25.74
CA THR A 184 12.30 9.68 25.80
C THR A 184 11.60 10.61 26.79
N ALA A 185 12.19 11.78 27.05
CA ALA A 185 11.51 12.83 27.81
C ALA A 185 10.25 13.33 27.06
N ALA A 186 9.30 13.93 27.79
CA ALA A 186 8.21 14.69 27.17
C ALA A 186 8.73 15.80 26.25
N ASN A 187 7.92 16.23 25.29
CA ASN A 187 8.24 17.23 24.27
C ASN A 187 9.48 16.90 23.42
N THR A 188 9.86 15.61 23.31
CA THR A 188 10.94 15.19 22.41
C THR A 188 10.55 15.39 20.95
N VAL A 189 9.28 15.10 20.62
CA VAL A 189 8.67 15.46 19.34
C VAL A 189 7.50 16.39 19.60
N VAL A 190 7.32 17.37 18.72
CA VAL A 190 6.15 18.27 18.73
C VAL A 190 5.45 18.25 17.36
N PRO A 191 4.14 18.52 17.30
CA PRO A 191 3.42 18.59 16.03
C PRO A 191 4.00 19.60 15.03
N GLY A 192 3.81 19.33 13.74
CA GLY A 192 4.22 20.18 12.63
C GLY A 192 5.70 20.10 12.25
N GLN A 193 6.52 19.34 12.97
CA GLN A 193 7.95 19.21 12.73
C GLN A 193 8.34 17.81 12.23
N TRP A 194 9.28 17.75 11.29
CA TRP A 194 9.86 16.48 10.83
C TRP A 194 10.95 16.00 11.78
N TYR A 195 10.88 14.74 12.16
CA TYR A 195 11.91 14.04 12.93
C TYR A 195 12.32 12.76 12.23
N HIS A 196 13.61 12.46 12.22
CA HIS A 196 14.12 11.11 11.97
C HIS A 196 14.11 10.34 13.29
N LEU A 197 13.33 9.28 13.36
CA LEU A 197 13.16 8.44 14.54
C LEU A 197 13.76 7.06 14.27
N THR A 198 14.69 6.64 15.12
CA THR A 198 15.36 5.34 15.01
C THR A 198 15.21 4.54 16.29
N TYR A 199 14.80 3.28 16.15
CA TYR A 199 14.74 2.28 17.19
C TYR A 199 15.73 1.16 16.83
N THR A 200 16.82 1.04 17.59
CA THR A 200 17.74 -0.11 17.52
C THR A 200 17.50 -1.08 18.68
N TYR A 201 17.60 -2.38 18.41
CA TYR A 201 17.70 -3.43 19.43
C TYR A 201 18.88 -4.34 19.08
N ASN A 202 19.82 -4.54 20.01
CA ASN A 202 21.02 -5.37 19.80
C ASN A 202 20.99 -6.71 20.55
N GLY A 203 19.80 -7.12 21.03
CA GLY A 203 19.64 -8.34 21.83
C GLY A 203 19.68 -8.10 23.33
N THR A 204 20.29 -7.00 23.79
CA THR A 204 20.37 -6.67 25.22
C THR A 204 19.94 -5.25 25.53
N THR A 205 19.88 -4.38 24.53
CA THR A 205 19.69 -2.95 24.73
C THR A 205 18.79 -2.40 23.63
N ILE A 206 17.75 -1.68 24.05
CA ILE A 206 16.92 -0.84 23.19
C ILE A 206 17.52 0.56 23.23
N THR A 207 17.72 1.19 22.07
CA THR A 207 18.12 2.60 21.98
C THR A 207 17.20 3.35 21.03
N ILE A 208 16.79 4.56 21.45
CA ILE A 208 16.02 5.50 20.63
C ILE A 208 16.91 6.68 20.26
N TYR A 209 17.00 6.96 18.96
CA TYR A 209 17.62 8.16 18.43
C TYR A 209 16.57 9.07 17.81
N VAL A 210 16.74 10.38 18.00
CA VAL A 210 15.91 11.42 17.38
C VAL A 210 16.85 12.40 16.68
N ASN A 211 16.68 12.53 15.36
CA ASN A 211 17.57 13.31 14.50
C ASN A 211 19.05 12.94 14.68
N GLY A 212 19.32 11.63 14.75
CA GLY A 212 20.68 11.09 14.88
C GLY A 212 21.26 11.12 16.29
N VAL A 213 20.58 11.74 17.27
CA VAL A 213 21.07 11.87 18.66
C VAL A 213 20.37 10.88 19.57
N LYS A 214 21.12 10.14 20.39
CA LYS A 214 20.55 9.23 21.40
C LYS A 214 19.70 9.99 22.42
N LYS A 215 18.43 9.59 22.59
CA LYS A 215 17.48 10.22 23.54
C LYS A 215 17.02 9.31 24.67
N ALA A 216 17.00 8.00 24.46
CA ALA A 216 16.62 7.04 25.49
C ALA A 216 17.30 5.69 25.27
N THR A 217 17.47 4.93 26.34
CA THR A 217 18.00 3.57 26.31
C THR A 217 17.39 2.74 27.43
N ALA A 218 17.27 1.43 27.22
CA ALA A 218 16.84 0.48 28.24
C ALA A 218 17.57 -0.85 28.07
N ASN A 219 17.97 -1.45 29.18
CA ASN A 219 18.50 -2.82 29.19
C ASN A 219 17.33 -3.80 29.17
N VAL A 220 17.42 -4.79 28.28
CA VAL A 220 16.48 -5.90 28.17
C VAL A 220 17.01 -7.05 29.01
N THR A 221 16.37 -7.24 30.16
CA THR A 221 16.65 -8.37 31.06
C THR A 221 15.86 -9.60 30.59
N GLY A 222 16.43 -10.80 30.78
CA GLY A 222 15.79 -12.07 30.38
C GLY A 222 16.37 -12.78 29.15
N GLY A 223 17.45 -12.26 28.55
CA GLY A 223 18.22 -12.93 27.50
C GLY A 223 17.90 -12.47 26.06
N PRO A 224 18.71 -12.88 25.06
CA PRO A 224 18.80 -12.25 23.74
C PRO A 224 17.68 -12.60 22.74
N ARG A 225 16.48 -12.98 23.19
CA ARG A 225 15.40 -13.39 22.29
C ARG A 225 14.07 -12.74 22.69
N PRO A 226 13.41 -11.99 21.79
CA PRO A 226 11.97 -11.86 21.80
C PRO A 226 11.41 -13.24 21.45
N THR A 227 11.29 -14.12 22.45
CA THR A 227 10.88 -15.53 22.24
C THR A 227 9.42 -15.66 21.79
N ILE A 228 8.69 -14.56 21.64
CA ILE A 228 7.23 -14.61 21.75
C ILE A 228 6.51 -13.64 20.83
N ILE A 229 7.00 -13.38 19.63
CA ILE A 229 6.16 -12.76 18.59
C ILE A 229 5.93 -13.82 17.51
N ALA A 230 4.67 -14.05 17.17
CA ALA A 230 4.33 -15.00 16.12
C ALA A 230 4.97 -14.59 14.79
N ALA A 231 5.49 -15.56 14.04
CA ALA A 231 6.15 -15.32 12.75
C ALA A 231 5.28 -14.48 11.80
N ASN A 232 3.99 -14.77 11.79
CA ASN A 232 2.99 -14.13 10.96
C ASN A 232 2.37 -12.87 11.59
N SER A 233 2.89 -12.37 12.72
CA SER A 233 2.43 -11.10 13.30
C SER A 233 2.55 -9.98 12.27
N PRO A 234 1.45 -9.34 11.88
CA PRO A 234 1.47 -8.31 10.86
C PRO A 234 2.14 -7.02 11.37
N THR A 235 2.80 -6.35 10.44
CA THR A 235 3.47 -5.07 10.66
C THR A 235 2.57 -3.93 10.17
N ARG A 236 2.22 -3.02 11.07
CA ARG A 236 1.44 -1.81 10.76
C ARG A 236 2.31 -0.57 10.81
N LEU A 237 2.11 0.31 9.85
CA LEU A 237 2.65 1.67 9.79
C LEU A 237 1.50 2.66 9.99
N GLY A 238 1.65 3.58 10.95
CA GLY A 238 0.71 4.66 11.25
C GLY A 238 -0.46 4.30 12.18
N MET A 239 -0.54 3.06 12.67
CA MET A 239 -1.60 2.64 13.60
C MET A 239 -1.18 1.37 14.35
N SER A 240 -1.67 1.18 15.57
CA SER A 240 -1.61 -0.13 16.23
C SER A 240 -2.81 -0.97 15.82
N ARG A 241 -2.66 -2.28 15.82
CA ARG A 241 -3.78 -3.20 15.59
C ARG A 241 -4.80 -3.26 16.73
N ASN A 242 -4.66 -2.41 17.75
CA ASN A 242 -5.56 -2.36 18.89
C ASN A 242 -7.05 -2.16 18.52
N SER A 243 -7.31 -1.51 17.38
CA SER A 243 -8.65 -1.41 16.79
C SER A 243 -9.31 -2.76 16.47
N GLU A 244 -8.53 -3.78 16.14
CA GLU A 244 -9.01 -5.14 15.87
C GLU A 244 -9.45 -5.86 17.16
N TRP A 245 -9.18 -5.28 18.34
CA TRP A 245 -9.45 -5.88 19.65
C TRP A 245 -10.33 -5.03 20.56
N THR A 246 -10.24 -3.71 20.45
CA THR A 246 -11.09 -2.76 21.17
C THR A 246 -11.50 -1.65 20.20
N ALA A 247 -12.81 -1.49 19.98
CA ALA A 247 -13.35 -0.51 19.04
C ALA A 247 -13.10 0.98 19.42
N THR A 248 -12.51 1.25 20.58
CA THR A 248 -12.42 2.60 21.18
C THR A 248 -11.00 3.16 21.34
N ASP A 249 -9.94 2.37 21.10
CA ASP A 249 -8.55 2.81 21.23
C ASP A 249 -7.74 2.36 20.01
N LEU A 250 -7.87 3.12 18.91
CA LEU A 250 -7.26 2.76 17.62
C LEU A 250 -5.76 3.01 17.60
N ARG A 251 -5.29 3.96 18.42
CA ARG A 251 -3.88 4.42 18.46
C ARG A 251 -3.37 4.79 17.07
N SER A 252 -4.27 5.29 16.22
CA SER A 252 -3.94 5.85 14.91
C SER A 252 -3.02 7.04 15.11
N MET A 253 -2.06 7.18 14.21
CA MET A 253 -1.26 8.38 14.09
C MET A 253 -1.99 9.38 13.21
N HIS A 254 -1.90 10.66 13.59
CA HIS A 254 -2.26 11.77 12.72
C HIS A 254 -0.99 12.45 12.24
N GLY A 255 -0.74 12.47 10.93
CA GLY A 255 0.46 13.09 10.37
C GLY A 255 1.02 12.34 9.18
N ASN A 256 2.31 12.52 8.91
CA ASN A 256 2.99 12.00 7.73
C ASN A 256 4.16 11.12 8.11
N LEU A 257 4.38 10.07 7.32
CA LEU A 257 5.50 9.16 7.48
C LEU A 257 6.24 9.02 6.16
N LYS A 258 7.57 9.01 6.21
CA LYS A 258 8.42 8.70 5.06
C LYS A 258 9.73 8.09 5.49
N ASP A 259 10.55 7.67 4.54
CA ASP A 259 11.83 7.03 4.81
C ASP A 259 11.72 5.84 5.80
N VAL A 260 10.76 4.94 5.56
CA VAL A 260 10.51 3.78 6.43
C VAL A 260 11.50 2.67 6.11
N ARG A 261 12.29 2.25 7.10
CA ARG A 261 13.41 1.31 6.91
C ARG A 261 13.42 0.23 7.97
N PHE A 262 13.79 -0.97 7.55
CA PHE A 262 14.03 -2.12 8.43
C PHE A 262 15.42 -2.68 8.18
N TRP A 263 16.13 -2.96 9.26
CA TRP A 263 17.47 -3.55 9.24
C TRP A 263 17.50 -4.81 10.12
N ASN A 264 18.20 -5.85 9.68
CA ASN A 264 18.37 -7.11 10.43
C ASN A 264 19.50 -7.07 11.47
N ARG A 265 19.97 -5.86 11.82
CA ARG A 265 21.03 -5.61 12.79
C ARG A 265 20.78 -4.30 13.52
N ALA A 266 21.41 -4.14 14.68
CA ALA A 266 21.45 -2.87 15.36
C ALA A 266 22.43 -1.91 14.65
N LEU A 267 21.94 -0.74 14.23
CA LEU A 267 22.79 0.34 13.74
C LEU A 267 23.51 1.03 14.90
N THR A 268 24.74 1.44 14.66
CA THR A 268 25.48 2.36 15.56
C THR A 268 25.01 3.80 15.37
N GLU A 269 25.27 4.68 16.34
CA GLU A 269 24.95 6.12 16.22
C GLU A 269 25.58 6.76 14.98
N ALA A 270 26.81 6.38 14.62
CA ALA A 270 27.49 6.86 13.43
C ALA A 270 26.77 6.42 12.13
N GLU A 271 26.27 5.19 12.09
CA GLU A 271 25.49 4.68 10.96
C GLU A 271 24.13 5.35 10.85
N VAL A 272 23.44 5.57 11.98
CA VAL A 272 22.18 6.34 12.01
C VAL A 272 22.39 7.75 11.41
N ASN A 273 23.44 8.45 11.83
CA ASN A 273 23.78 9.76 11.28
C ASN A 273 24.18 9.69 9.80
N THR A 274 24.83 8.62 9.38
CA THR A 274 25.23 8.40 7.98
C THR A 274 24.02 8.19 7.08
N TYR A 275 23.02 7.44 7.53
CA TYR A 275 21.89 7.02 6.69
C TYR A 275 20.67 7.93 6.77
N MET A 276 20.45 8.68 7.85
CA MET A 276 19.18 9.41 8.10
C MET A 276 18.71 10.33 6.95
N ASN A 277 19.63 10.89 6.18
CA ASN A 277 19.32 11.80 5.06
C ASN A 277 19.69 11.25 3.68
N LYS A 278 20.04 9.97 3.59
CA LYS A 278 20.38 9.31 2.32
C LYS A 278 19.19 8.55 1.78
N THR A 279 18.99 8.63 0.47
CA THR A 279 18.25 7.62 -0.29
C THR A 279 19.13 6.37 -0.32
N LEU A 280 18.64 5.28 0.26
CA LEU A 280 19.39 4.04 0.38
C LEU A 280 19.25 3.18 -0.87
N THR A 281 20.23 2.31 -1.08
CA THR A 281 20.26 1.34 -2.17
C THR A 281 20.19 -0.08 -1.60
N SER A 282 20.52 -1.10 -2.39
CA SER A 282 20.66 -2.48 -1.90
C SER A 282 22.09 -2.80 -1.40
N ALA A 283 23.00 -1.82 -1.42
CA ALA A 283 24.40 -2.02 -1.03
C ALA A 283 24.62 -1.97 0.49
N GLU A 284 23.68 -1.41 1.24
CA GLU A 284 23.79 -1.21 2.68
C GLU A 284 23.62 -2.53 3.44
N ASN A 285 24.69 -2.97 4.10
CA ASN A 285 24.70 -4.22 4.85
C ASN A 285 23.57 -4.25 5.88
N GLY A 286 22.72 -5.27 5.77
CA GLY A 286 21.64 -5.57 6.70
C GLY A 286 20.33 -4.83 6.44
N LEU A 287 20.22 -4.03 5.37
CA LEU A 287 18.96 -3.41 4.97
C LEU A 287 18.00 -4.49 4.45
N VAL A 288 16.84 -4.63 5.10
CA VAL A 288 15.81 -5.61 4.74
C VAL A 288 14.78 -4.98 3.82
N ALA A 289 14.28 -3.81 4.18
CA ALA A 289 13.23 -3.10 3.44
C ALA A 289 13.41 -1.60 3.51
N TYR A 290 13.05 -0.90 2.43
CA TYR A 290 13.05 0.56 2.37
C TYR A 290 11.88 1.08 1.54
N TRP A 291 11.03 1.89 2.16
CA TRP A 291 10.02 2.70 1.48
C TRP A 291 10.37 4.19 1.59
N PRO A 292 10.76 4.84 0.48
CA PRO A 292 11.01 6.28 0.47
C PRO A 292 9.77 7.09 0.84
N PHE A 293 8.59 6.71 0.29
CA PHE A 293 7.31 7.41 0.47
C PHE A 293 7.38 8.92 0.14
N ASP A 294 8.02 9.24 -0.98
CA ASP A 294 8.15 10.58 -1.57
C ASP A 294 7.32 10.78 -2.85
N LEU A 295 6.62 9.74 -3.29
CA LEU A 295 5.72 9.73 -4.43
C LEU A 295 4.33 9.22 -4.03
N ASN A 296 3.28 9.87 -4.53
CA ASN A 296 1.91 9.38 -4.43
C ASN A 296 1.71 8.19 -5.37
N LEU A 297 1.72 7.00 -4.78
CA LEU A 297 1.54 5.72 -5.46
C LEU A 297 0.23 5.02 -5.02
N GLY A 298 -0.71 5.78 -4.45
CA GLY A 298 -2.01 5.27 -4.02
C GLY A 298 -1.93 4.33 -2.81
N ASN A 299 -2.69 3.24 -2.82
CA ASN A 299 -2.80 2.33 -1.67
C ASN A 299 -1.84 1.13 -1.75
N ASN A 300 -1.13 0.90 -2.86
CA ASN A 300 -0.22 -0.23 -2.99
C ASN A 300 1.16 0.30 -3.35
N VAL A 301 2.04 0.40 -2.36
CA VAL A 301 3.37 1.00 -2.52
C VAL A 301 4.44 -0.07 -2.42
N THR A 302 5.06 -0.39 -3.55
CA THR A 302 6.19 -1.33 -3.59
C THR A 302 7.41 -0.68 -2.93
N ALA A 303 8.10 -1.45 -2.08
CA ALA A 303 9.34 -1.03 -1.44
C ALA A 303 10.43 -0.85 -2.50
N ALA A 304 11.26 0.18 -2.33
CA ALA A 304 12.47 0.34 -3.15
C ALA A 304 13.46 -0.81 -2.91
N ILE A 305 13.44 -1.42 -1.72
CA ILE A 305 14.28 -2.55 -1.30
C ILE A 305 13.42 -3.61 -0.61
N GLY A 306 13.70 -4.89 -0.88
CA GLY A 306 13.12 -6.04 -0.15
C GLY A 306 11.94 -6.75 -0.82
N ASN A 307 11.50 -6.32 -2.00
CA ASN A 307 10.35 -6.91 -2.73
C ASN A 307 9.08 -7.04 -1.86
N PHE A 308 8.76 -5.97 -1.13
CA PHE A 308 7.58 -5.88 -0.29
C PHE A 308 6.58 -4.89 -0.87
N THR A 309 5.29 -5.07 -0.57
CA THR A 309 4.25 -4.11 -0.92
C THR A 309 3.55 -3.63 0.35
N ALA A 310 3.57 -2.33 0.58
CA ALA A 310 2.77 -1.69 1.61
C ALA A 310 1.33 -1.54 1.11
N VAL A 311 0.38 -2.14 1.82
CA VAL A 311 -1.05 -2.11 1.47
C VAL A 311 -1.80 -1.16 2.40
N GLY A 312 -2.28 -0.05 1.85
CA GLY A 312 -2.87 1.09 2.53
C GLY A 312 -4.37 0.94 2.76
N THR A 313 -4.82 1.40 3.91
CA THR A 313 -6.23 1.59 4.26
C THR A 313 -6.41 3.03 4.71
N ASN A 314 -7.39 3.73 4.14
CA ASN A 314 -7.71 5.15 4.44
C ASN A 314 -6.51 6.11 4.33
N ILE A 315 -5.52 5.79 3.49
CA ILE A 315 -4.35 6.65 3.28
C ILE A 315 -4.74 7.80 2.35
N THR A 316 -4.37 9.00 2.74
CA THR A 316 -4.38 10.18 1.87
C THR A 316 -2.95 10.62 1.58
N TRP A 317 -2.74 11.54 0.65
CA TRP A 317 -1.41 11.96 0.21
C TRP A 317 -1.34 13.49 0.17
N GLU A 318 -0.21 14.07 0.58
CA GLU A 318 0.08 15.51 0.54
C GLU A 318 1.43 15.84 -0.10
#